data_AF-A0A2U2I6Y6-F1
#
_entry.id   AF-A0A2U2I6Y6-F1
#
_cell.length_a   1.000
_cell.length_b   1.000
_cell.length_c   1.000
_cell.angle_alpha   90.00
_cell.angle_beta   90.00
_cell.angle_gamma   90.00
#
_symmetry.space_group_name_H-M   'P 1'
#
loop_
_entity.id
_entity.type
_entity.pdbx_description
1 polymer ?
#
loop_
_entity_poly.entity_id
_entity_poly.type
_entity_poly.pdbx_seq_one_letter_code
_entity_poly.pdbx_strand_id
1 'polypeptide(L)'
;MAAGTLTPTDLLVRWSRRHLWFCVAFIGVVGALALAMLAFPGGALAARAGLLFGLLPVVIAISVGALRSAPGGAGGAAMRAVLDDELRQASLNRAYRNGVACVLLMQPALALALALGMAELANPVAVMACATSAGAALVVLLSALYYDR
;
A
#
# COMPACT_ATOMS: atom_id res chain seq x y z
N MET A 1 -23.19 -14.84 28.11
CA MET A 1 -22.90 -14.10 26.87
C MET A 1 -23.01 -15.10 25.73
N ALA A 2 -24.12 -15.08 24.99
CA ALA A 2 -24.36 -16.00 23.89
C ALA A 2 -23.30 -15.77 22.80
N ALA A 3 -22.66 -16.84 22.32
CA ALA A 3 -21.76 -16.80 21.17
C ALA A 3 -22.57 -16.38 19.95
N GLY A 4 -22.59 -15.07 19.66
CA GLY A 4 -23.30 -14.52 18.52
C GLY A 4 -22.69 -15.08 17.23
N THR A 5 -23.52 -15.76 16.44
CA THR A 5 -23.16 -16.21 15.10
C THR A 5 -22.81 -14.98 14.27
N LEU A 6 -21.55 -14.86 13.84
CA LEU A 6 -21.10 -13.77 12.97
C LEU A 6 -21.94 -13.76 11.70
N THR A 7 -22.42 -12.57 11.33
CA THR A 7 -23.16 -12.44 10.07
C THR A 7 -22.19 -12.64 8.88
N PRO A 8 -22.68 -13.09 7.71
CA PRO A 8 -21.84 -13.19 6.50
C PRO A 8 -21.14 -11.88 6.15
N THR A 9 -21.77 -10.74 6.45
CA THR A 9 -21.21 -9.40 6.27
C THR A 9 -20.01 -9.14 7.18
N ASP A 10 -20.07 -9.55 8.45
CA ASP A 10 -18.94 -9.40 9.39
C ASP A 10 -17.70 -10.16 8.92
N LEU A 11 -17.89 -11.35 8.33
CA LEU A 11 -16.80 -12.14 7.78
C LEU A 11 -16.15 -11.46 6.57
N LEU A 12 -16.96 -10.85 5.69
CA LEU A 12 -16.47 -10.09 4.54
C LEU A 12 -15.65 -8.85 4.98
N VAL A 13 -16.12 -8.11 5.98
CA VAL A 13 -15.39 -6.94 6.52
C VAL A 13 -14.05 -7.36 7.12
N ARG A 14 -14.01 -8.42 7.93
CA ARG A 14 -12.76 -8.95 8.52
C ARG A 14 -11.78 -9.40 7.43
N TRP A 15 -12.28 -10.07 6.40
CA TRP A 15 -11.47 -10.52 5.27
C TRP A 15 -10.91 -9.33 4.47
N SER A 16 -11.73 -8.32 4.18
CA SER A 16 -11.33 -7.07 3.53
C SER A 16 -10.24 -6.35 4.33
N ARG A 17 -10.42 -6.22 5.64
CA ARG A 17 -9.44 -5.57 6.53
C ARG A 17 -8.10 -6.31 6.56
N ARG A 18 -8.12 -7.65 6.56
CA ARG A 18 -6.89 -8.45 6.50
C ARG A 18 -6.15 -8.23 5.18
N HIS A 19 -6.87 -8.11 4.07
CA HIS A 19 -6.27 -7.79 2.76
C HIS A 19 -5.70 -6.39 2.73
N LEU A 20 -6.38 -5.38 3.29
CA LEU A 20 -5.85 -4.02 3.39
C LEU A 20 -4.53 -3.98 4.18
N TRP A 21 -4.44 -4.67 5.32
CA TRP A 21 -3.16 -4.79 6.06
C TRP A 21 -2.07 -5.45 5.24
N PHE A 22 -2.40 -6.49 4.46
CA PHE A 22 -1.45 -7.14 3.57
C PHE A 22 -0.97 -6.18 2.47
N CYS A 23 -1.87 -5.38 1.88
CA CYS A 23 -1.51 -4.35 0.90
C CYS A 23 -0.60 -3.27 1.52
N VAL A 24 -0.87 -2.83 2.75
CA VAL A 24 0.00 -1.87 3.47
C VAL A 24 1.39 -2.45 3.64
N ALA A 25 1.50 -3.67 4.17
CA ALA A 25 2.78 -4.34 4.38
C ALA A 25 3.52 -4.53 3.05
N PHE A 26 2.82 -4.97 2.00
CA PHE A 26 3.39 -5.19 0.68
C PHE A 26 3.93 -3.90 0.06
N ILE A 27 3.13 -2.83 0.01
CA ILE A 27 3.58 -1.54 -0.53
C ILE A 27 4.74 -0.96 0.30
N GLY A 28 4.68 -1.11 1.63
CA GLY A 28 5.75 -0.67 2.52
C GLY A 28 7.08 -1.37 2.22
N VAL A 29 7.06 -2.69 2.07
CA VAL A 29 8.25 -3.48 1.72
C VAL A 29 8.76 -3.13 0.32
N VAL A 30 7.89 -3.12 -0.69
CA VAL A 30 8.30 -2.83 -2.07
C VAL A 30 8.86 -1.40 -2.20
N GLY A 31 8.21 -0.43 -1.57
CA GLY A 31 8.68 0.95 -1.53
C GLY A 31 10.03 1.08 -0.83
N ALA A 32 10.22 0.42 0.31
CA ALA A 32 11.50 0.42 1.02
C ALA A 32 12.63 -0.24 0.21
N LEU A 33 12.36 -1.35 -0.47
CA LEU A 33 13.34 -2.01 -1.34
C LEU A 33 13.72 -1.12 -2.52
N ALA A 34 12.74 -0.51 -3.19
CA ALA A 34 13.00 0.41 -4.30
C ALA A 34 13.82 1.64 -3.84
N LEU A 35 13.48 2.23 -2.69
CA LEU A 35 14.25 3.33 -2.12
C LEU A 35 15.68 2.91 -1.76
N ALA A 36 15.87 1.73 -1.17
CA ALA A 36 17.21 1.22 -0.83
C ALA A 36 18.09 1.03 -2.08
N MET A 37 17.51 0.54 -3.18
CA MET A 37 18.24 0.38 -4.46
C MET A 37 18.61 1.72 -5.08
N LEU A 38 17.70 2.70 -5.03
CA LEU A 38 17.89 4.00 -5.69
C LEU A 38 18.79 4.95 -4.89
N ALA A 39 18.72 4.90 -3.56
CA ALA A 39 19.47 5.80 -2.68
C ALA A 39 20.95 5.40 -2.54
N PHE A 40 21.27 4.10 -2.53
CA PHE A 40 22.61 3.59 -2.26
C PHE A 40 23.10 2.60 -3.32
N PRO A 41 23.24 3.00 -4.59
CA PRO A 41 23.72 2.08 -5.62
C PRO A 41 25.12 1.58 -5.29
N GLY A 42 25.32 0.27 -5.33
CA GLY A 42 26.59 -0.39 -5.01
C GLY A 42 26.73 -0.88 -3.56
N GLY A 43 25.82 -0.52 -2.65
CA GLY A 43 25.80 -1.07 -1.30
C GLY A 43 25.32 -2.53 -1.25
N ALA A 44 25.77 -3.29 -0.23
CA ALA A 44 25.26 -4.66 0.02
C ALA A 44 23.73 -4.69 0.21
N LEU A 45 23.15 -3.61 0.74
CA LEU A 45 21.71 -3.43 0.87
C LEU A 45 21.03 -3.32 -0.51
N ALA A 46 21.58 -2.53 -1.43
CA ALA A 46 21.05 -2.39 -2.79
C ALA A 46 21.15 -3.69 -3.58
N ALA A 47 22.23 -4.46 -3.40
CA ALA A 47 22.37 -5.78 -4.03
C ALA A 47 21.28 -6.76 -3.54
N ARG A 48 21.05 -6.84 -2.23
CA ARG A 48 19.98 -7.68 -1.65
C ARG A 48 18.59 -7.20 -2.07
N ALA A 49 18.38 -5.88 -2.08
CA ALA A 49 17.12 -5.30 -2.52
C ALA A 49 16.86 -5.59 -4.00
N GLY A 50 17.89 -5.54 -4.85
CA GLY A 50 17.80 -5.92 -6.26
C GLY A 50 17.40 -7.37 -6.47
N LEU A 51 17.97 -8.30 -5.71
CA LEU A 51 17.58 -9.71 -5.74
C LEU A 51 16.10 -9.89 -5.34
N LEU A 52 15.68 -9.27 -4.25
CA LEU A 52 14.29 -9.35 -3.77
C LEU A 52 13.31 -8.69 -4.75
N PHE A 53 13.69 -7.56 -5.33
CA PHE A 53 12.89 -6.87 -6.34
C PHE A 53 12.80 -7.66 -7.64
N GLY A 54 13.85 -8.40 -8.01
CA GLY A 54 13.83 -9.35 -9.13
C GLY A 54 12.86 -10.52 -8.96
N LEU A 55 12.53 -10.89 -7.71
CA LEU A 55 11.51 -11.91 -7.41
C LEU A 55 10.07 -11.38 -7.48
N LEU A 56 9.89 -10.06 -7.55
CA LEU A 56 8.58 -9.41 -7.56
C LEU A 56 7.62 -9.91 -8.66
N PRO A 57 8.03 -10.11 -9.94
CA PRO A 57 7.15 -10.71 -10.95
C PRO A 57 6.69 -12.13 -10.59
N VAL A 58 7.56 -12.93 -9.96
CA VAL A 58 7.21 -14.29 -9.49
C VAL A 58 6.18 -14.20 -8.36
N VAL A 59 6.37 -13.29 -7.41
CA VAL A 59 5.41 -13.05 -6.31
C VAL A 59 4.06 -12.59 -6.86
N ILE A 60 4.05 -11.69 -7.86
CA ILE A 60 2.81 -11.26 -8.52
C ILE A 60 2.12 -12.44 -9.21
N ALA A 61 2.86 -13.25 -9.97
CA ALA A 61 2.30 -14.40 -10.67
C ALA A 61 1.66 -15.42 -9.70
N ILE A 62 2.36 -15.73 -8.59
CA ILE A 62 1.85 -16.62 -7.54
C ILE A 62 0.60 -16.01 -6.89
N SER A 63 0.62 -14.71 -6.58
CA SER A 63 -0.51 -14.02 -5.94
C SER A 63 -1.75 -14.00 -6.83
N VAL A 64 -1.59 -13.69 -8.12
CA VAL A 64 -2.67 -13.72 -9.11
C VAL A 64 -3.22 -15.14 -9.28
N GLY A 65 -2.33 -16.15 -9.33
CA GLY A 65 -2.73 -17.56 -9.38
C GLY A 65 -3.54 -17.97 -8.15
N ALA A 66 -3.07 -17.62 -6.96
CA ALA A 66 -3.75 -17.89 -5.70
C ALA A 66 -5.14 -17.23 -5.64
N LEU A 67 -5.24 -15.95 -6.04
CA LEU A 67 -6.51 -15.23 -6.10
C LEU A 67 -7.51 -15.87 -7.07
N ARG A 68 -7.03 -16.39 -8.21
CA ARG A 68 -7.87 -17.10 -9.19
C ARG A 68 -8.35 -18.47 -8.71
N SER A 69 -7.58 -19.12 -7.84
CA SER A 69 -7.92 -20.45 -7.30
C SER A 69 -8.88 -20.43 -6.11
N ALA A 70 -9.18 -19.26 -5.53
CA ALA A 70 -10.04 -19.16 -4.36
C ALA A 70 -11.51 -19.48 -4.69
N PRO A 71 -12.10 -20.55 -4.12
CA PRO A 71 -13.50 -20.90 -4.34
C PRO A 71 -14.39 -19.93 -3.53
N GLY A 72 -15.12 -19.06 -4.22
CA GLY A 72 -15.97 -18.04 -3.60
C GLY A 72 -15.61 -16.65 -4.09
N GLY A 73 -16.10 -16.32 -5.28
CA GLY A 73 -15.73 -15.11 -5.99
C GLY A 73 -16.01 -13.83 -5.19
N ALA A 74 -15.00 -12.96 -5.14
CA ALA A 74 -15.06 -11.57 -4.68
C ALA A 74 -16.03 -10.67 -5.51
N GLY A 75 -16.93 -11.26 -6.31
CA GLY A 75 -17.90 -10.58 -7.16
C GLY A 75 -19.37 -10.91 -6.86
N GLY A 76 -19.66 -11.63 -5.77
CA GLY A 76 -21.04 -11.91 -5.35
C GLY A 76 -21.82 -10.62 -5.04
N ALA A 77 -23.15 -10.66 -5.18
CA ALA A 77 -24.03 -9.51 -4.94
C ALA A 77 -23.82 -8.86 -3.56
N ALA A 78 -23.49 -9.66 -2.54
CA ALA A 78 -23.16 -9.18 -1.20
C ALA A 78 -21.87 -8.32 -1.16
N MET A 79 -20.85 -8.65 -1.97
CA MET A 79 -19.63 -7.85 -2.04
C MET A 79 -19.86 -6.54 -2.78
N ARG A 80 -20.71 -6.54 -3.83
CA ARG A 80 -21.12 -5.30 -4.52
C ARG A 80 -21.90 -4.37 -3.60
N ALA A 81 -22.85 -4.91 -2.83
CA ALA A 81 -23.60 -4.13 -1.84
C ALA A 81 -22.68 -3.47 -0.79
N VAL A 82 -21.60 -4.16 -0.39
CA VAL A 82 -20.59 -3.60 0.53
C VAL A 82 -19.70 -2.55 -0.14
N LEU A 83 -19.47 -2.62 -1.45
CA LEU A 83 -18.69 -1.63 -2.20
C LEU A 83 -19.50 -0.37 -2.52
N ASP A 84 -20.81 -0.54 -2.77
CA ASP A 84 -21.75 0.53 -3.06
C ASP A 84 -22.28 1.21 -1.78
N ASP A 85 -21.79 0.83 -0.61
CA ASP A 85 -22.09 1.49 0.65
C ASP A 85 -21.55 2.94 0.64
N GLU A 86 -22.46 3.90 0.78
CA GLU A 86 -22.14 5.34 0.79
C GLU A 86 -21.11 5.69 1.86
N LEU A 87 -21.14 5.01 3.01
CA LEU A 87 -20.17 5.23 4.09
C LEU A 87 -18.76 4.83 3.65
N ARG A 88 -18.64 3.75 2.89
CA ARG A 88 -17.36 3.27 2.35
C ARG A 88 -16.84 4.20 1.24
N GLN A 89 -17.72 4.72 0.40
CA GLN A 89 -17.32 5.72 -0.60
C GLN A 89 -16.84 7.02 0.06
N ALA A 90 -17.51 7.48 1.12
CA ALA A 90 -17.11 8.64 1.88
C ALA A 90 -15.74 8.44 2.58
N SER A 91 -15.49 7.25 3.15
CA SER A 91 -14.21 6.94 3.78
C SER A 91 -13.07 6.87 2.76
N LEU A 92 -13.31 6.27 1.59
CA LEU A 92 -12.34 6.25 0.49
C LEU A 92 -12.04 7.67 -0.02
N ASN A 93 -13.04 8.53 -0.18
CA ASN A 93 -12.83 9.91 -0.60
C ASN A 93 -11.95 10.67 0.41
N ARG A 94 -12.19 10.50 1.72
CA ARG A 94 -11.31 11.07 2.76
C ARG A 94 -9.88 10.50 2.68
N ALA A 95 -9.75 9.20 2.48
CA ALA A 95 -8.44 8.56 2.31
C ALA A 95 -7.67 9.11 1.10
N TYR A 96 -8.34 9.31 -0.04
CA TYR A 96 -7.75 9.94 -1.23
C TYR A 96 -7.31 11.38 -0.96
N ARG A 97 -8.14 12.19 -0.28
CA ARG A 97 -7.77 13.57 0.08
C ARG A 97 -6.53 13.60 0.97
N ASN A 98 -6.42 12.68 1.93
CA ASN A 98 -5.23 12.54 2.77
C ASN A 98 -4.00 12.13 1.94
N GLY A 99 -4.17 11.22 0.97
CA GLY A 99 -3.11 10.85 0.03
C GLY A 99 -2.60 12.03 -0.79
N VAL A 100 -3.52 12.81 -1.36
CA VAL A 100 -3.17 14.03 -2.11
C VAL A 100 -2.47 15.06 -1.21
N ALA A 101 -2.97 15.29 0.00
CA ALA A 101 -2.31 16.16 0.97
C ALA A 101 -0.90 15.66 1.31
N CYS A 102 -0.72 14.34 1.48
CA CYS A 102 0.59 13.74 1.68
C CYS A 102 1.53 14.01 0.51
N VAL A 103 1.10 13.83 -0.75
CA VAL A 103 1.91 14.16 -1.93
C VAL A 103 2.35 15.63 -1.92
N LEU A 104 1.41 16.54 -1.68
CA LEU A 104 1.68 17.99 -1.66
C LEU A 104 2.65 18.39 -0.56
N LEU A 105 2.64 17.70 0.59
CA LEU A 105 3.55 17.97 1.70
C LEU A 105 4.90 17.24 1.56
N MET A 106 4.91 16.04 0.96
CA MET A 106 6.14 15.25 0.80
C MET A 106 7.10 15.88 -0.19
N GLN A 107 6.61 16.42 -1.31
CA GLN A 107 7.49 17.04 -2.31
C GLN A 107 8.37 18.18 -1.75
N PRO A 108 7.82 19.21 -1.07
CA PRO A 108 8.65 20.26 -0.49
C PRO A 108 9.52 19.75 0.66
N ALA A 109 9.02 18.81 1.47
CA ALA A 109 9.81 18.23 2.56
C ALA A 109 11.04 17.46 2.03
N LEU A 110 10.86 16.65 0.98
CA LEU A 110 11.94 15.90 0.33
C LEU A 110 12.90 16.84 -0.42
N ALA A 111 12.38 17.88 -1.07
CA ALA A 111 13.21 18.89 -1.72
C ALA A 111 14.09 19.64 -0.72
N LEU A 112 13.54 19.99 0.45
CA LEU A 112 14.31 20.61 1.53
C LEU A 112 15.37 19.65 2.09
N ALA A 113 15.02 18.39 2.31
CA ALA A 113 15.97 17.38 2.80
C ALA A 113 17.16 17.19 1.85
N LEU A 114 16.90 17.22 0.53
CA LEU A 114 17.94 17.22 -0.50
C LEU A 114 18.79 18.49 -0.48
N ALA A 115 18.15 19.67 -0.38
CA ALA A 115 18.85 20.96 -0.36
C ALA A 115 19.76 21.13 0.86
N LEU A 116 19.36 20.57 2.01
CA LEU A 116 20.16 20.56 3.24
C LEU A 116 21.31 19.53 3.22
N GLY A 117 21.51 18.82 2.11
CA GLY A 117 22.59 17.85 1.95
C GLY A 117 22.44 16.62 2.85
N MET A 118 21.22 16.31 3.33
CA MET A 118 21.02 15.18 4.25
C MET A 118 21.25 13.82 3.60
N ALA A 119 21.34 13.75 2.27
CA ALA A 119 21.71 12.52 1.55
C ALA A 119 22.38 12.84 0.21
N GLU A 120 23.62 12.37 0.01
CA GLU A 120 24.21 12.26 -1.32
C GLU A 120 23.54 11.10 -2.06
N LEU A 121 22.44 11.41 -2.74
CA LEU A 121 21.67 10.43 -3.50
C LEU A 121 22.19 10.35 -4.92
N ALA A 122 22.49 9.14 -5.37
CA ALA A 122 22.93 8.91 -6.74
C ALA A 122 21.83 9.21 -7.78
N ASN A 123 20.56 9.00 -7.42
CA ASN A 123 19.41 9.23 -8.30
C ASN A 123 18.31 10.04 -7.57
N PRO A 124 18.52 11.35 -7.30
CA PRO A 124 17.66 12.13 -6.43
C PRO A 124 16.21 12.22 -6.94
N VAL A 125 16.01 12.40 -8.25
CA VAL A 125 14.67 12.49 -8.86
C VAL A 125 13.91 11.17 -8.71
N ALA A 126 14.57 10.02 -8.96
CA ALA A 126 13.94 8.71 -8.84
C ALA A 126 13.59 8.39 -7.38
N VAL A 127 14.47 8.75 -6.44
CA VAL A 127 14.21 8.60 -5.00
C VAL A 127 13.01 9.45 -4.57
N MET A 128 12.92 10.71 -5.01
CA MET A 128 11.76 11.57 -4.71
C MET A 128 10.45 11.00 -5.26
N ALA A 129 10.45 10.55 -6.53
CA ALA A 129 9.27 9.96 -7.15
C ALA A 129 8.82 8.69 -6.43
N CYS A 130 9.78 7.82 -6.08
CA CYS A 130 9.51 6.57 -5.36
C CYS A 130 9.01 6.84 -3.93
N ALA A 131 9.67 7.73 -3.18
CA ALA A 131 9.28 8.08 -1.82
C ALA A 131 7.88 8.69 -1.78
N THR A 132 7.59 9.60 -2.71
CA THR A 132 6.30 10.29 -2.79
C THR A 132 5.18 9.33 -3.16
N SER A 133 5.38 8.48 -4.17
CA SER A 133 4.37 7.50 -4.60
C SER A 133 4.11 6.44 -3.54
N ALA A 134 5.15 5.86 -2.95
CA ALA A 134 5.03 4.87 -1.88
C ALA A 134 4.41 5.48 -0.61
N GLY A 135 4.86 6.67 -0.21
CA GLY A 135 4.32 7.39 0.95
C GLY A 135 2.84 7.72 0.79
N ALA A 136 2.44 8.27 -0.36
CA ALA A 136 1.05 8.57 -0.65
C ALA A 136 0.17 7.31 -0.65
N ALA A 137 0.63 6.23 -1.28
CA ALA A 137 -0.10 4.96 -1.30
C ALA A 137 -0.29 4.40 0.11
N LEU A 138 0.75 4.45 0.96
CA LEU A 138 0.67 4.05 2.36
C LEU A 138 -0.33 4.92 3.15
N VAL A 139 -0.30 6.25 2.98
CA VAL A 139 -1.23 7.16 3.66
C VAL A 139 -2.67 6.89 3.24
N VAL A 140 -2.93 6.65 1.95
CA VAL A 140 -4.27 6.28 1.48
C VAL A 140 -4.73 4.98 2.13
N LEU A 141 -3.91 3.93 2.10
CA LEU A 141 -4.29 2.62 2.66
C LEU A 141 -4.47 2.67 4.19
N LEU A 142 -3.59 3.37 4.90
CA LEU A 142 -3.69 3.55 6.34
C LEU A 142 -4.90 4.41 6.72
N SER A 143 -5.19 5.45 5.95
CA SER A 143 -6.40 6.27 6.14
C SER A 143 -7.66 5.45 5.89
N ALA A 144 -7.69 4.66 4.83
CA ALA A 144 -8.79 3.75 4.54
C ALA A 144 -8.99 2.77 5.70
N LEU A 145 -7.92 2.19 6.22
CA LEU A 145 -7.97 1.26 7.36
C LEU A 145 -8.40 1.93 8.68
N TYR A 146 -8.09 3.22 8.85
CA TYR A 146 -8.52 4.00 10.01
C TYR A 146 -10.00 4.37 9.94
N TYR A 147 -10.51 4.79 8.78
CA TYR A 147 -11.90 5.19 8.60
C TYR A 147 -12.87 4.01 8.39
N ASP A 148 -12.37 2.82 8.09
CA ASP A 148 -13.16 1.57 8.02
C ASP A 148 -13.45 0.97 9.42
N ARG A 149 -13.26 1.75 10.50
CA ARG A 149 -13.55 1.41 11.90
C ARG A 149 -14.92 1.91 12.31
#